data_AF-A0A830BGW2-F1
#
_entry.id   AF-A0A830BGW2-F1
#
_cell.length_a   1.000
_cell.length_b   1.000
_cell.length_c   1.000
_cell.angle_alpha   90.00
_cell.angle_beta   90.00
_cell.angle_gamma   90.00
#
_symmetry.space_group_name_H-M   'P 1'
#
loop_
_entity.id
_entity.type
_entity.pdbx_description
1 polymer ?
#
loop_
_entity_poly.entity_id
_entity_poly.type
_entity_poly.pdbx_seq_one_letter_code
_entity_poly.pdbx_strand_id
1 'polypeptide(L)'
;MYPGPTLEVNNGDTLVVKVTNRARYNVTIHWHGVRQMRTAWADGPEFVTQCPIRPGKSYTYRFTIQGQEGTLWWHAHSSWLRATVYGALVIRPREGDSYPFPKPKSETPLLLGEWWDANPIDVVRQATRTGAAPNVSDAYTINGQPGDLYNCSSKDTIIVPVDSGETNLLRVVNSALNQQLFFKVANHKLTVVGADASYVKPFTTSVRQLHESQAR
;
A
#
# COMPACT_ATOMS: atom_id res chain seq x y z
N MET A 1 10.49 -4.55 9.85
CA MET A 1 10.43 -3.61 8.70
C MET A 1 9.05 -2.98 8.74
N TYR A 2 8.98 -1.66 8.65
CA TYR A 2 7.75 -0.88 8.55
C TYR A 2 8.03 0.29 7.59
N PRO A 3 7.24 0.46 6.50
CA PRO A 3 6.25 -0.48 5.96
C PRO A 3 6.81 -1.86 5.66
N GLY A 4 5.96 -2.83 5.34
CA GLY A 4 6.36 -4.15 4.91
C GLY A 4 7.10 -4.15 3.55
N PRO A 5 7.70 -5.28 3.16
CA PRO A 5 8.44 -5.37 1.91
C PRO A 5 7.54 -5.11 0.69
N THR A 6 8.12 -4.44 -0.31
CA THR A 6 7.54 -4.39 -1.65
C THR A 6 7.63 -5.77 -2.30
N LEU A 7 6.52 -6.24 -2.85
CA LEU A 7 6.50 -7.43 -3.69
C LEU A 7 6.52 -6.99 -5.15
N GLU A 8 7.46 -7.51 -5.92
CA GLU A 8 7.58 -7.26 -7.36
C GLU A 8 7.33 -8.54 -8.15
N VAL A 9 6.46 -8.44 -9.15
CA VAL A 9 6.02 -9.55 -10.00
C VAL A 9 5.69 -9.01 -11.40
N ASN A 10 5.66 -9.88 -12.40
CA ASN A 10 5.21 -9.55 -13.74
C ASN A 10 3.74 -9.97 -13.94
N ASN A 11 3.05 -9.33 -14.89
CA ASN A 11 1.72 -9.75 -15.31
C ASN A 11 1.76 -11.18 -15.92
N GLY A 12 1.09 -12.12 -15.25
CA GLY A 12 1.11 -13.55 -15.59
C GLY A 12 1.77 -14.43 -14.52
N ASP A 13 2.53 -13.84 -13.59
CA ASP A 13 3.22 -14.60 -12.54
C ASP A 13 2.25 -15.19 -11.51
N THR A 14 2.66 -16.33 -10.92
CA THR A 14 2.02 -16.89 -9.73
C THR A 14 2.77 -16.45 -8.48
N LEU A 15 2.10 -15.65 -7.65
CA LEU A 15 2.63 -15.24 -6.35
C LEU A 15 2.32 -16.30 -5.29
N VAL A 16 3.33 -16.71 -4.52
CA VAL A 16 3.19 -17.67 -3.41
C VAL A 16 3.80 -17.08 -2.14
N VAL A 17 2.99 -16.76 -1.14
CA VAL A 17 3.44 -16.15 0.12
C VAL A 17 2.99 -16.97 1.32
N LYS A 18 3.95 -17.53 2.05
CA LYS A 18 3.70 -18.18 3.35
C LYS A 18 3.76 -17.14 4.47
N VAL A 19 2.60 -16.77 4.99
CA VAL A 19 2.46 -15.88 6.14
C VAL A 19 2.55 -16.72 7.41
N THR A 20 3.47 -16.38 8.31
CA THR A 20 3.57 -17.00 9.64
C THR A 20 3.25 -15.95 10.69
N ASN A 21 2.14 -16.13 11.40
CA ASN A 21 1.71 -15.17 12.40
C ASN A 21 2.51 -15.37 13.70
N ARG A 22 3.46 -14.46 13.95
CA ARG A 22 4.20 -14.37 15.22
C ARG A 22 3.70 -13.24 16.12
N ALA A 23 2.61 -12.57 15.75
CA ALA A 23 2.01 -11.52 16.54
C ALA A 23 1.06 -12.08 17.61
N ARG A 24 0.63 -11.22 18.54
CA ARG A 24 -0.37 -11.56 19.57
C ARG A 24 -1.81 -11.56 19.07
N TYR A 25 -2.05 -11.00 17.88
CA TYR A 25 -3.39 -10.86 17.30
C TYR A 25 -3.62 -11.89 16.20
N ASN A 26 -4.88 -12.26 16.01
CA ASN A 26 -5.35 -12.92 14.80
C ASN A 26 -5.12 -12.00 13.60
N VAL A 27 -4.68 -12.56 12.47
CA VAL A 27 -4.39 -11.78 11.27
C VAL A 27 -4.71 -12.55 10.00
N THR A 28 -5.16 -11.84 8.98
CA THR A 28 -5.18 -12.26 7.58
C THR A 28 -4.49 -11.20 6.73
N ILE A 29 -3.98 -11.58 5.57
CA ILE A 29 -3.38 -10.65 4.60
C ILE A 29 -4.25 -10.64 3.34
N HIS A 30 -4.54 -9.43 2.85
CA HIS A 30 -5.25 -9.18 1.60
C HIS A 30 -4.34 -8.52 0.57
N TRP A 31 -4.58 -8.88 -0.69
CA TRP A 31 -3.82 -8.45 -1.87
C TRP A 31 -4.66 -7.41 -2.62
N HIS A 32 -4.67 -6.18 -2.09
CA HIS A 32 -5.60 -5.15 -2.50
C HIS A 32 -5.55 -4.88 -4.00
N GLY A 33 -6.73 -4.96 -4.64
CA GLY A 33 -6.90 -4.76 -6.07
C GLY A 33 -6.57 -5.97 -6.93
N VAL A 34 -5.95 -7.03 -6.40
CA VAL A 34 -5.77 -8.28 -7.15
C VAL A 34 -7.14 -8.94 -7.35
N ARG A 35 -7.50 -9.27 -8.60
CA ARG A 35 -8.84 -9.78 -8.94
C ARG A 35 -9.20 -11.14 -8.34
N GLN A 36 -8.22 -11.92 -7.88
CA GLN A 36 -8.40 -13.27 -7.32
C GLN A 36 -9.26 -14.20 -8.20
N MET A 37 -8.93 -14.27 -9.50
CA MET A 37 -9.67 -15.05 -10.48
C MET A 37 -9.70 -16.54 -10.10
N ARG A 38 -10.85 -17.00 -9.58
CA ARG A 38 -11.08 -18.37 -9.08
C ARG A 38 -10.16 -18.78 -7.92
N THR A 39 -9.64 -17.81 -7.14
CA THR A 39 -8.72 -18.05 -6.01
C THR A 39 -9.17 -17.32 -4.75
N ALA A 40 -10.49 -17.19 -4.54
CA ALA A 40 -11.07 -16.43 -3.42
C ALA A 40 -10.56 -16.87 -2.03
N TRP A 41 -10.18 -18.14 -1.85
CA TRP A 41 -9.56 -18.63 -0.59
C TRP A 41 -8.23 -17.94 -0.25
N ALA A 42 -7.55 -17.34 -1.23
CA ALA A 42 -6.32 -16.58 -1.04
C ALA A 42 -6.57 -15.06 -1.00
N ASP A 43 -7.83 -14.61 -0.95
CA ASP A 43 -8.16 -13.19 -0.99
C ASP A 43 -7.82 -12.47 0.33
N GLY A 44 -8.14 -13.06 1.49
CA GLY A 44 -7.71 -12.52 2.78
C GLY A 44 -8.76 -11.94 3.72
N PRO A 45 -9.89 -11.33 3.30
CA PRO A 45 -10.82 -10.69 4.24
C PRO A 45 -11.30 -11.62 5.37
N GLU A 46 -11.00 -11.24 6.62
CA GLU A 46 -11.28 -12.04 7.81
C GLU A 46 -12.79 -12.30 7.95
N PHE A 47 -13.17 -13.56 8.18
CA PHE A 47 -14.55 -14.04 8.28
C PHE A 47 -15.41 -13.92 7.01
N VAL A 48 -14.83 -13.49 5.88
CA VAL A 48 -15.51 -13.49 4.58
C VAL A 48 -14.97 -14.63 3.71
N THR A 49 -13.67 -14.62 3.42
CA THR A 49 -13.05 -15.65 2.57
C THR A 49 -12.22 -16.66 3.34
N GLN A 50 -11.83 -16.34 4.58
CA GLN A 50 -11.09 -17.24 5.45
C GLN A 50 -11.27 -16.93 6.95
N CYS A 51 -11.03 -17.94 7.79
CA CYS A 51 -10.74 -17.71 9.19
C CYS A 51 -9.34 -17.10 9.39
N PRO A 52 -9.10 -16.36 10.48
CA PRO A 52 -7.81 -15.76 10.74
C PRO A 52 -6.70 -16.77 10.98
N ILE A 53 -5.48 -16.40 10.60
CA ILE A 53 -4.26 -17.09 10.99
C ILE A 53 -4.02 -16.78 12.47
N ARG A 54 -4.22 -17.76 13.34
CA ARG A 54 -4.00 -17.61 14.79
C ARG A 54 -2.51 -17.40 15.11
N PRO A 55 -2.17 -16.77 16.24
CA PRO A 55 -0.80 -16.70 16.73
C PRO A 55 -0.10 -18.07 16.72
N GLY A 56 1.13 -18.10 16.21
CA GLY A 56 1.95 -19.31 16.05
C GLY A 56 1.56 -20.21 14.87
N LYS A 57 0.54 -19.85 14.07
CA LYS A 57 0.13 -20.60 12.86
C LYS A 57 0.60 -19.92 11.59
N SER A 58 0.54 -20.66 10.48
CA SER A 58 0.90 -20.18 9.16
C SER A 58 -0.19 -20.49 8.15
N TYR A 59 -0.26 -19.69 7.09
CA TYR A 59 -1.10 -19.93 5.92
C TYR A 59 -0.33 -19.53 4.66
N THR A 60 -0.52 -20.27 3.56
CA THR A 60 0.13 -19.97 2.28
C THR A 60 -0.90 -19.46 1.29
N TYR A 61 -0.73 -18.20 0.91
CA TYR A 61 -1.46 -17.56 -0.19
C TYR A 61 -0.82 -17.96 -1.50
N ARG A 62 -1.63 -18.37 -2.49
CA ARG A 62 -1.18 -18.72 -3.83
C ARG A 62 -2.24 -18.32 -4.85
N PHE A 63 -1.88 -17.46 -5.79
CA PHE A 63 -2.74 -17.02 -6.89
C PHE A 63 -1.91 -16.51 -8.07
N THR A 64 -2.53 -16.46 -9.25
CA THR A 64 -1.91 -15.94 -10.47
C THR A 64 -2.45 -14.56 -10.78
N ILE A 65 -1.56 -13.62 -11.11
CA ILE A 65 -1.93 -12.27 -11.51
C ILE A 65 -2.29 -12.28 -13.00
N GLN A 66 -3.48 -11.80 -13.33
CA GLN A 66 -4.01 -11.89 -14.70
C GLN A 66 -4.57 -10.55 -15.17
N GLY A 67 -3.90 -9.97 -16.17
CA GLY A 67 -4.38 -8.78 -16.88
C GLY A 67 -4.42 -7.54 -15.99
N GLN A 68 -3.41 -7.39 -15.13
CA GLN A 68 -3.19 -6.22 -14.27
C GLN A 68 -1.72 -5.82 -14.38
N GLU A 69 -1.45 -4.52 -14.51
CA GLU A 69 -0.11 -3.94 -14.61
C GLU A 69 -0.10 -2.57 -13.96
N GLY A 70 0.88 -2.29 -13.12
CA GLY A 70 1.00 -1.02 -12.40
C GLY A 70 1.28 -1.23 -10.92
N THR A 71 0.66 -0.40 -10.09
CA THR A 71 0.85 -0.41 -8.64
C THR A 71 -0.42 -0.88 -7.95
N LEU A 72 -0.27 -1.86 -7.07
CA LEU A 72 -1.23 -2.29 -6.06
C LEU A 72 -0.53 -2.29 -4.70
N TRP A 73 -1.17 -2.86 -3.70
CA TRP A 73 -0.59 -3.01 -2.37
C TRP A 73 -1.18 -4.22 -1.66
N TRP A 74 -0.54 -4.65 -0.59
CA TRP A 74 -1.03 -5.69 0.29
C TRP A 74 -1.16 -5.13 1.70
N HIS A 75 -2.11 -5.63 2.48
CA HIS A 75 -2.33 -5.20 3.86
C HIS A 75 -3.00 -6.26 4.71
N ALA A 76 -2.88 -6.14 6.04
CA ALA A 76 -3.68 -6.94 6.93
C ALA A 76 -5.18 -6.64 6.72
N HIS A 77 -6.02 -7.66 6.71
CA HIS A 77 -7.48 -7.49 6.55
C HIS A 77 -8.25 -8.00 7.77
N SER A 78 -7.69 -7.69 8.94
CA SER A 78 -8.24 -8.02 10.26
C SER A 78 -8.14 -6.78 11.15
N SER A 79 -9.29 -6.24 11.57
CA SER A 79 -9.36 -5.03 12.41
C SER A 79 -8.50 -3.87 11.83
N TRP A 80 -7.88 -3.08 12.70
CA TRP A 80 -6.98 -1.97 12.33
C TRP A 80 -5.51 -2.38 12.22
N LEU A 81 -5.21 -3.67 12.04
CA LEU A 81 -3.82 -4.14 11.88
C LEU A 81 -3.14 -3.54 10.64
N ARG A 82 -3.91 -3.14 9.62
CA ARG A 82 -3.37 -2.44 8.44
C ARG A 82 -2.77 -1.07 8.73
N ALA A 83 -2.92 -0.53 9.95
CA ALA A 83 -2.18 0.68 10.36
C ALA A 83 -0.66 0.50 10.29
N THR A 84 -0.17 -0.74 10.45
CA THR A 84 1.27 -1.06 10.46
C THR A 84 1.65 -2.26 9.60
N VAL A 85 0.68 -3.11 9.23
CA VAL A 85 0.89 -4.31 8.41
C VAL A 85 0.39 -4.06 7.00
N TYR A 86 1.24 -3.48 6.16
CA TYR A 86 0.98 -3.22 4.75
C TYR A 86 2.29 -3.05 3.96
N GLY A 87 2.23 -3.16 2.63
CA GLY A 87 3.37 -2.91 1.74
C GLY A 87 2.94 -2.80 0.29
N ALA A 88 3.84 -2.35 -0.59
CA ALA A 88 3.54 -2.20 -2.01
C ALA A 88 3.50 -3.56 -2.74
N LEU A 89 2.69 -3.64 -3.80
CA LEU A 89 2.70 -4.74 -4.77
C LEU A 89 2.86 -4.12 -6.16
N VAL A 90 4.05 -4.26 -6.75
CA VAL A 90 4.37 -3.74 -8.08
C VAL A 90 4.19 -4.85 -9.10
N ILE A 91 3.32 -4.63 -10.08
CA ILE A 91 3.07 -5.54 -11.18
C ILE A 91 3.66 -4.92 -12.44
N ARG A 92 4.79 -5.45 -12.90
CA ARG A 92 5.46 -5.01 -14.13
C ARG A 92 4.74 -5.58 -15.36
N PRO A 93 4.97 -4.99 -16.56
CA PRO A 93 4.53 -5.60 -17.80
C PRO A 93 4.97 -7.06 -17.89
N ARG A 94 4.22 -7.86 -18.66
CA ARG A 94 4.63 -9.24 -18.93
C ARG A 94 6.02 -9.26 -19.54
N GLU A 95 6.76 -10.34 -19.31
CA GLU A 95 8.07 -10.52 -19.95
C GLU A 95 7.96 -10.38 -21.48
N GLY A 96 8.78 -9.49 -22.05
CA GLY A 96 8.75 -9.13 -23.47
C GLY A 96 7.92 -7.89 -23.80
N ASP A 97 7.01 -7.46 -22.91
CA ASP A 97 6.20 -6.26 -23.09
C ASP A 97 6.87 -5.02 -22.49
N SER A 98 6.44 -3.83 -22.92
CA SER A 98 6.92 -2.54 -22.43
C SER A 98 5.78 -1.69 -21.88
N TYR A 99 6.11 -0.75 -20.98
CA TYR A 99 5.16 0.28 -20.58
C TYR A 99 4.62 1.05 -21.81
N PRO A 100 3.37 1.54 -21.77
CA PRO A 100 2.80 2.38 -22.83
C PRO A 100 3.32 3.83 -22.80
N PHE A 101 4.37 4.08 -22.03
CA PHE A 101 5.09 5.35 -21.89
C PHE A 101 6.60 5.08 -21.83
N PRO A 102 7.46 6.08 -22.09
CA PRO A 102 8.90 5.90 -22.03
C PRO A 102 9.35 5.28 -20.71
N LYS A 103 10.22 4.26 -20.78
CA LYS A 103 10.71 3.55 -19.59
C LYS A 103 11.33 4.56 -18.61
N PRO A 104 10.84 4.66 -17.36
CA PRO A 104 11.38 5.58 -16.39
C PRO A 104 12.80 5.16 -15.98
N LYS A 105 13.62 6.12 -15.56
CA LYS A 105 14.97 5.86 -15.05
C LYS A 105 14.92 5.06 -13.75
N SER A 106 14.08 5.52 -12.83
CA SER A 106 13.87 4.88 -11.53
C SER A 106 12.38 4.80 -11.22
N GLU A 107 12.02 3.85 -10.36
CA GLU A 107 10.67 3.67 -9.87
C GLU A 107 10.71 3.66 -8.33
N THR A 108 9.89 4.48 -7.68
CA THR A 108 9.88 4.60 -6.21
C THR A 108 8.47 4.44 -5.66
N PRO A 109 8.20 3.39 -4.86
CA PRO A 109 6.98 3.29 -4.07
C PRO A 109 6.94 4.37 -2.97
N LEU A 110 5.82 5.09 -2.91
CA LEU A 110 5.50 6.06 -1.88
C LEU A 110 4.19 5.64 -1.21
N LEU A 111 4.32 5.01 -0.04
CA LEU A 111 3.19 4.56 0.77
C LEU A 111 2.82 5.67 1.75
N LEU A 112 1.67 6.30 1.53
CA LEU A 112 1.10 7.30 2.43
C LEU A 112 0.35 6.59 3.55
N GLY A 113 0.65 6.88 4.80
CA GLY A 113 0.07 6.20 5.94
C GLY A 113 -0.26 7.13 7.10
N GLU A 114 -0.70 6.54 8.20
CA GLU A 114 -1.01 7.19 9.46
C GLU A 114 -0.25 6.51 10.60
N TRP A 115 0.05 7.28 11.64
CA TRP A 115 0.73 6.84 12.84
C TRP A 115 -0.06 7.26 14.08
N TRP A 116 -0.20 6.32 15.02
CA TRP A 116 -0.71 6.59 16.36
C TRP A 116 0.38 6.22 17.36
N ASP A 117 0.60 7.07 18.36
CA ASP A 117 1.41 6.73 19.53
C ASP A 117 0.71 5.66 20.36
N ALA A 118 -0.63 5.68 20.37
CA ALA A 118 -1.45 4.61 20.94
C ALA A 118 -1.50 3.38 20.02
N ASN A 119 -1.69 2.20 20.61
CA ASN A 119 -1.95 0.99 19.85
C ASN A 119 -3.24 1.12 19.01
N PRO A 120 -3.19 1.03 17.67
CA PRO A 120 -4.37 1.21 16.80
C PRO A 120 -5.52 0.24 17.12
N ILE A 121 -5.22 -0.95 17.64
CA ILE A 121 -6.23 -1.92 18.07
C ILE A 121 -7.00 -1.44 19.30
N ASP A 122 -6.35 -0.74 20.21
CA ASP A 122 -7.01 -0.18 21.39
C ASP A 122 -7.84 1.04 21.02
N VAL A 123 -7.38 1.86 20.05
CA VAL A 123 -8.15 2.98 19.47
C VAL A 123 -9.49 2.51 18.90
N VAL A 124 -9.48 1.52 17.99
CA VAL A 124 -10.73 1.02 17.39
C VAL A 124 -11.61 0.29 18.40
N ARG A 125 -11.03 -0.37 19.40
CA ARG A 125 -11.77 -1.05 20.47
C ARG A 125 -12.49 -0.05 21.37
N GLN A 126 -11.84 1.07 21.72
CA GLN A 126 -12.47 2.15 22.47
C GLN A 126 -13.63 2.77 21.69
N ALA A 127 -13.42 3.06 20.40
CA ALA A 127 -14.49 3.57 19.52
C ALA A 127 -15.68 2.61 19.47
N THR A 128 -15.42 1.30 19.32
CA THR A 128 -16.47 0.27 19.30
C THR A 128 -17.24 0.18 20.62
N ARG A 129 -16.56 0.29 21.76
CA ARG A 129 -17.19 0.22 23.10
C ARG A 129 -18.04 1.44 23.42
N THR A 130 -17.58 2.63 23.01
CA THR A 130 -18.23 3.91 23.33
C THR A 130 -19.26 4.34 22.28
N GLY A 131 -19.16 3.82 21.05
CA GLY A 131 -19.93 4.29 19.90
C GLY A 131 -19.47 5.64 19.34
N ALA A 132 -18.41 6.23 19.91
CA ALA A 132 -17.84 7.49 19.46
C ALA A 132 -16.87 7.28 18.28
N ALA A 133 -16.54 8.37 17.58
CA ALA A 133 -15.50 8.35 16.57
C ALA A 133 -14.13 7.93 17.17
N PRO A 134 -13.30 7.18 16.43
CA PRO A 134 -11.95 6.86 16.87
C PRO A 134 -11.07 8.11 16.94
N ASN A 135 -10.07 8.09 17.83
CA ASN A 135 -9.09 9.16 17.89
C ASN A 135 -8.35 9.30 16.55
N VAL A 136 -8.13 10.54 16.13
CA VAL A 136 -7.32 10.86 14.95
C VAL A 136 -5.86 10.43 15.15
N SER A 137 -5.16 10.17 14.05
CA SER A 137 -3.73 9.83 14.07
C SER A 137 -2.88 11.00 14.56
N ASP A 138 -1.80 10.69 15.26
CA ASP A 138 -0.82 11.66 15.74
C ASP A 138 0.06 12.20 14.60
N ALA A 139 0.30 11.40 13.55
CA ALA A 139 1.03 11.85 12.36
C ALA A 139 0.56 11.16 11.07
N TYR A 140 0.70 11.87 9.94
CA TYR A 140 0.75 11.24 8.62
C TYR A 140 2.18 10.84 8.29
N THR A 141 2.33 9.81 7.47
CA THR A 141 3.66 9.28 7.09
C THR A 141 3.79 9.09 5.60
N ILE A 142 5.03 9.21 5.10
CA ILE A 142 5.43 8.73 3.76
C ILE A 142 6.49 7.66 3.99
N ASN A 143 6.24 6.43 3.51
CA ASN A 143 7.07 5.26 3.75
C ASN A 143 7.38 5.06 5.24
N GLY A 144 6.38 5.27 6.10
CA GLY A 144 6.47 5.09 7.56
C GLY A 144 7.18 6.22 8.31
N GLN A 145 7.64 7.27 7.62
CA GLN A 145 8.33 8.41 8.23
C GLN A 145 7.43 9.65 8.27
N PRO A 146 7.25 10.32 9.43
CA PRO A 146 6.40 11.51 9.55
C PRO A 146 6.89 12.72 8.74
N GLY A 147 8.20 12.85 8.54
CA GLY A 147 8.80 13.97 7.82
C GLY A 147 9.21 15.15 8.71
N ASP A 148 9.63 16.25 8.09
CA ASP A 148 10.37 17.33 8.78
C ASP A 148 9.54 18.17 9.76
N LEU A 149 8.20 18.11 9.67
CA LEU A 149 7.30 19.00 10.42
C LEU A 149 6.80 18.40 11.75
N TYR A 150 7.10 17.12 12.00
CA TYR A 150 6.77 16.48 13.27
C TYR A 150 7.96 16.49 14.22
N ASN A 151 7.67 16.41 15.53
CA ASN A 151 8.71 16.30 16.53
C ASN A 151 9.50 14.99 16.35
N CYS A 152 10.83 15.06 16.51
CA CYS A 152 11.72 13.89 16.52
C CYS A 152 11.81 13.09 15.21
N SER A 153 11.37 13.61 14.06
CA SER A 153 11.30 12.85 12.79
C SER A 153 12.19 13.34 11.64
N SER A 154 12.67 14.59 11.68
CA SER A 154 13.36 15.22 10.54
C SER A 154 14.64 14.51 10.07
N LYS A 155 15.29 13.74 10.94
CA LYS A 155 16.53 13.01 10.61
C LYS A 155 16.30 11.81 9.70
N ASP A 156 15.11 11.22 9.77
CA ASP A 156 14.77 9.98 9.08
C ASP A 156 13.77 10.21 7.93
N THR A 157 13.47 11.47 7.61
CA THR A 157 12.62 11.86 6.49
C THR A 157 13.06 11.17 5.20
N ILE A 158 12.11 10.58 4.49
CA ILE A 158 12.39 9.87 3.24
C ILE A 158 12.94 10.82 2.18
N ILE A 159 14.06 10.41 1.55
CA ILE A 159 14.69 11.13 0.45
C ILE A 159 14.60 10.26 -0.81
N VAL A 160 14.03 10.82 -1.88
CA VAL A 160 14.00 10.19 -3.20
C VAL A 160 15.01 10.92 -4.10
N PRO A 161 16.18 10.32 -4.38
CA PRO A 161 17.18 10.96 -5.22
C PRO A 161 16.69 11.05 -6.67
N VAL A 162 16.91 12.19 -7.30
CA VAL A 162 16.56 12.45 -8.71
C VAL A 162 17.67 13.23 -9.38
N ASP A 163 18.12 12.79 -10.55
CA ASP A 163 19.09 13.53 -11.34
C ASP A 163 18.37 14.48 -12.33
N SER A 164 19.07 15.56 -12.71
CA SER A 164 18.54 16.55 -13.64
C SER A 164 18.27 15.94 -15.02
N GLY A 165 17.08 16.20 -15.56
CA GLY A 165 16.66 15.73 -16.89
C GLY A 165 16.09 14.30 -16.90
N GLU A 166 16.07 13.60 -15.77
CA GLU A 166 15.53 12.25 -15.69
C GLU A 166 14.02 12.22 -15.48
N THR A 167 13.38 11.14 -15.95
CA THR A 167 11.98 10.84 -15.67
C THR A 167 11.88 9.70 -14.67
N ASN A 168 11.24 9.96 -13.54
CA ASN A 168 11.09 9.01 -12.44
C ASN A 168 9.61 8.65 -12.27
N LEU A 169 9.32 7.36 -12.05
CA LEU A 169 7.97 6.89 -11.79
C LEU A 169 7.73 6.80 -10.29
N LEU A 170 6.92 7.71 -9.76
CA LEU A 170 6.42 7.63 -8.39
C LEU A 170 5.17 6.75 -8.35
N ARG A 171 5.22 5.70 -7.52
CA ARG A 171 4.12 4.74 -7.34
C ARG A 171 3.44 5.04 -6.01
N VAL A 172 2.39 5.85 -6.02
CA VAL A 172 1.81 6.42 -4.80
C VAL A 172 0.63 5.57 -4.35
N VAL A 173 0.67 5.09 -3.10
CA VAL A 173 -0.42 4.31 -2.51
C VAL A 173 -0.93 5.04 -1.28
N ASN A 174 -2.23 5.24 -1.18
CA ASN A 174 -2.84 5.68 0.07
C ASN A 174 -3.20 4.47 0.93
N SER A 175 -2.30 4.15 1.87
CA SER A 175 -2.47 3.11 2.89
C SER A 175 -3.06 3.62 4.21
N ALA A 176 -3.46 4.90 4.29
CA ALA A 176 -4.13 5.47 5.46
C ALA A 176 -5.43 4.74 5.79
N LEU A 177 -5.82 4.76 7.07
CA LEU A 177 -7.00 4.08 7.57
C LEU A 177 -8.29 4.78 7.19
N ASN A 178 -8.40 6.09 7.41
CA ASN A 178 -9.69 6.80 7.33
C ASN A 178 -9.60 8.19 6.65
N GLN A 179 -8.56 8.46 5.86
CA GLN A 179 -8.35 9.78 5.27
C GLN A 179 -8.04 9.74 3.77
N GLN A 180 -8.65 10.69 3.05
CA GLN A 180 -8.25 11.03 1.69
C GLN A 180 -7.09 12.02 1.75
N LEU A 181 -6.03 11.75 1.00
CA LEU A 181 -4.81 12.53 1.07
C LEU A 181 -4.57 13.27 -0.24
N PHE A 182 -4.11 14.52 -0.12
CA PHE A 182 -3.60 15.29 -1.25
C PHE A 182 -2.08 15.18 -1.30
N PHE A 183 -1.56 14.81 -2.47
CA PHE A 183 -0.13 14.66 -2.73
C PHE A 183 0.33 15.64 -3.81
N LYS A 184 1.46 16.30 -3.58
CA LYS A 184 2.17 17.15 -4.54
C LYS A 184 3.67 17.11 -4.29
N VAL A 185 4.45 17.41 -5.32
CA VAL A 185 5.88 17.64 -5.22
C VAL A 185 6.13 19.12 -5.54
N ALA A 186 6.81 19.83 -4.64
CA ALA A 186 7.06 21.26 -4.81
C ALA A 186 7.82 21.52 -6.12
N ASN A 187 7.38 22.53 -6.87
CA ASN A 187 7.98 22.93 -8.16
C ASN A 187 8.01 21.85 -9.25
N HIS A 188 7.22 20.78 -9.11
CA HIS A 188 7.10 19.72 -10.12
C HIS A 188 5.65 19.52 -10.54
N LYS A 189 5.44 19.21 -11.81
CA LYS A 189 4.18 18.70 -12.34
C LYS A 189 4.24 17.17 -12.40
N LEU A 190 3.10 16.52 -12.17
CA LEU A 190 2.95 15.08 -12.17
C LEU A 190 2.10 14.66 -13.37
N THR A 191 2.67 13.86 -14.27
CA THR A 191 1.91 13.18 -15.33
C THR A 191 1.43 11.84 -14.82
N VAL A 192 0.12 11.66 -14.69
CA VAL A 192 -0.45 10.37 -14.29
C VAL A 192 -0.65 9.48 -15.49
N VAL A 193 -0.19 8.25 -15.35
CA VAL A 193 -0.15 7.24 -16.40
C VAL A 193 -0.92 5.97 -16.03
N GLY A 194 -1.28 5.77 -14.75
CA GLY A 194 -2.09 4.65 -14.30
C GLY A 194 -2.88 4.94 -13.02
N ALA A 195 -3.82 4.05 -12.72
CA ALA A 195 -4.56 3.96 -11.48
C ALA A 195 -5.04 2.51 -11.28
N ASP A 196 -4.90 1.98 -10.06
CA ASP A 196 -5.34 0.65 -9.62
C ASP A 196 -4.93 -0.48 -10.59
N ALA A 197 -3.64 -0.49 -10.94
CA ALA A 197 -3.03 -1.40 -11.91
C ALA A 197 -3.72 -1.46 -13.29
N SER A 198 -4.22 -0.30 -13.74
CA SER A 198 -4.71 -0.06 -15.10
C SER A 198 -4.14 1.25 -15.63
N TYR A 199 -3.69 1.26 -16.89
CA TYR A 199 -3.22 2.49 -17.53
C TYR A 199 -4.39 3.43 -17.83
N VAL A 200 -4.14 4.73 -17.72
CA VAL A 200 -5.11 5.79 -18.04
C VAL A 200 -4.60 6.65 -19.19
N LYS A 201 -5.49 7.40 -19.84
CA LYS A 201 -5.08 8.45 -20.78
C LYS A 201 -4.21 9.47 -20.02
N PRO A 202 -2.94 9.68 -20.40
CA PRO A 202 -2.04 10.50 -19.62
C PRO A 202 -2.52 11.94 -19.48
N PHE A 203 -2.37 12.50 -18.27
CA PHE A 203 -2.69 13.90 -18.00
C PHE A 203 -1.83 14.46 -16.87
N THR A 204 -1.54 15.75 -16.97
CA THR A 204 -0.60 16.45 -16.08
C THR A 204 -1.35 17.31 -15.08
N THR A 205 -0.92 17.28 -13.81
CA THR A 205 -1.45 18.11 -12.72
C THR A 205 -0.34 18.51 -11.76
N SER A 206 -0.60 19.50 -10.90
CA SER A 206 0.29 19.85 -9.77
C SER A 206 -0.08 19.16 -8.46
N VAL A 207 -1.30 18.63 -8.33
CA VAL A 207 -1.81 17.99 -7.11
C VAL A 207 -2.68 16.79 -7.43
N ARG A 208 -2.61 15.76 -6.58
CA ARG A 208 -3.39 14.53 -6.68
C ARG A 208 -4.16 14.27 -5.40
N GLN A 209 -5.45 14.04 -5.51
CA GLN A 209 -6.26 13.48 -4.44
C GLN A 209 -6.24 11.95 -4.55
N LEU A 210 -5.98 11.27 -3.44
CA LEU A 210 -5.97 9.83 -3.33
C LEU A 210 -6.98 9.43 -2.26
N HIS A 211 -8.02 8.70 -2.65
CA HIS A 211 -8.91 8.09 -1.66
C HIS A 211 -8.19 6.94 -0.96
N GLU A 212 -8.69 6.55 0.21
CA GLU A 212 -8.21 5.35 0.90
C GLU A 212 -8.19 4.16 -0.05
N SER A 213 -7.14 3.36 0.07
CA SER A 213 -6.91 2.15 -0.73
C SER A 213 -6.60 2.35 -2.22
N GLN A 214 -6.59 3.58 -2.73
CA GLN A 214 -6.18 3.84 -4.11
C GLN A 214 -4.66 3.73 -4.28
N ALA A 215 -4.24 3.07 -5.36
CA ALA A 215 -2.86 3.01 -5.81
C ALA A 215 -2.75 3.68 -7.19
N ARG A 216 -1.98 4.76 -7.30
CA ARG A 216 -1.86 5.56 -8.53
C ARG A 216 -0.42 5.79 -8.96
#